data_AF-A0A803NAZ0-F1
#
_entry.id   AF-A0A803NAZ0-F1
#
_cell.length_a   1.000
_cell.length_b   1.000
_cell.length_c   1.000
_cell.angle_alpha   90.00
_cell.angle_beta   90.00
_cell.angle_gamma   90.00
#
_symmetry.space_group_name_H-M   'P 1'
#
loop_
_entity.id
_entity.type
_entity.pdbx_description
1 polymer ?
#
loop_
_entity_poly.entity_id
_entity_poly.type
_entity_poly.pdbx_seq_one_letter_code
_entity_poly.pdbx_strand_id
1 'polypeptide(L)'
;MWKMPQMGYKKLNTDGSWKGENKAGGGGVIRNDVLEVLEIKQRKDAGKCRGVLHHELGMIIQDIKKMLEADWIVVFLHAKRPANAVAHGLAKMGAQMTDDYLKYYYYPPKPVADAFAKDPKRN
;
A
#
# COMPACT_ATOMS: atom_id res chain seq x y z
N MET A 1 6.14 -0.20 -15.73
CA MET A 1 4.70 -0.48 -15.69
C MET A 1 4.46 -1.63 -14.73
N TRP A 2 3.33 -1.65 -14.02
CA TRP A 2 2.97 -2.78 -13.16
C TRP A 2 2.80 -4.06 -13.98
N LYS A 3 2.95 -5.23 -13.36
CA LYS A 3 2.75 -6.54 -14.00
C LYS A 3 1.81 -7.37 -13.14
N MET A 4 0.83 -7.98 -13.80
CA MET A 4 -0.14 -8.91 -13.21
C MET A 4 0.55 -10.06 -12.46
N PRO A 5 0.03 -10.52 -11.31
CA PRO A 5 0.50 -11.75 -10.68
C PRO A 5 0.23 -12.97 -11.56
N GLN A 6 0.94 -14.07 -11.29
CA GLN A 6 0.60 -15.38 -11.87
C GLN A 6 -0.79 -15.81 -11.38
N MET A 7 -1.47 -16.67 -12.16
CA MET A 7 -2.79 -17.18 -11.81
C MET A 7 -2.76 -17.84 -10.42
N GLY A 8 -3.72 -17.52 -9.56
CA GLY A 8 -3.78 -17.99 -8.17
C GLY A 8 -2.92 -17.21 -7.17
N TYR A 9 -2.09 -16.25 -7.61
CA TYR A 9 -1.33 -15.37 -6.71
C TYR A 9 -2.03 -14.01 -6.53
N LYS A 10 -1.93 -13.46 -5.32
CA LYS A 10 -2.28 -12.06 -5.03
C LYS A 10 -1.01 -11.23 -4.95
N LYS A 11 -1.07 -9.98 -5.44
CA LYS A 11 0.07 -9.06 -5.44
C LYS A 11 -0.20 -7.88 -4.52
N LEU A 12 0.59 -7.80 -3.46
CA LEU A 12 0.65 -6.64 -2.58
C LEU A 12 1.73 -5.67 -3.06
N ASN A 13 1.35 -4.41 -3.21
CA ASN A 13 2.26 -3.29 -3.41
C ASN A 13 2.12 -2.34 -2.25
N THR A 14 3.23 -2.01 -1.57
CA THR A 14 3.27 -1.05 -0.46
C THR A 14 4.21 0.11 -0.79
N ASP A 15 3.94 1.28 -0.21
CA ASP A 15 4.84 2.44 -0.22
C ASP A 15 4.66 3.29 1.03
N GLY A 16 5.67 4.11 1.33
CA GLY A 16 5.64 5.11 2.41
C GLY A 16 5.87 6.51 1.85
N SER A 17 5.21 7.51 2.43
CA SER A 17 5.40 8.93 2.10
C SER A 17 5.68 9.72 3.37
N TRP A 18 6.71 10.57 3.31
CA TRP A 18 7.12 11.44 4.40
C TRP A 18 7.33 12.87 3.89
N LYS A 19 6.87 13.86 4.66
CA LYS A 19 7.02 15.29 4.35
C LYS A 19 7.53 16.12 5.54
N GLY A 20 8.14 15.49 6.56
CA GLY A 20 8.62 16.17 7.78
C GLY A 20 7.51 16.47 8.79
N GLU A 21 7.89 16.97 9.98
CA GLU A 21 6.97 17.48 11.02
C GLU A 21 5.79 16.55 11.39
N ASN A 22 6.04 15.24 11.49
CA ASN A 22 5.03 14.20 11.78
C ASN A 22 3.98 13.98 10.67
N LYS A 23 4.28 14.37 9.43
CA LYS A 23 3.43 14.10 8.25
C LYS A 23 3.98 12.92 7.47
N ALA A 24 3.74 11.73 8.01
CA ALA A 24 4.04 10.46 7.37
C ALA A 24 2.75 9.69 7.08
N GLY A 25 2.78 8.84 6.07
CA GLY A 25 1.67 7.94 5.77
C GLY A 25 2.06 6.75 4.91
N GLY A 26 1.35 5.66 5.14
CA GLY A 26 1.51 4.40 4.43
C GLY A 26 0.40 4.20 3.40
N GLY A 27 0.76 3.57 2.27
CA GLY A 27 -0.15 3.20 1.20
C GLY A 27 0.06 1.74 0.80
N GLY A 28 -1.03 1.00 0.64
CA GLY A 28 -0.97 -0.39 0.17
C GLY A 28 -2.09 -0.68 -0.81
N VAL A 29 -1.82 -1.48 -1.83
CA VAL A 29 -2.83 -2.04 -2.74
C VAL A 29 -2.61 -3.53 -2.94
N ILE A 30 -3.63 -4.34 -2.67
CA ILE A 30 -3.67 -5.76 -3.01
C ILE A 30 -4.50 -5.94 -4.27
N ARG A 31 -3.92 -6.61 -5.28
CA ARG A 31 -4.59 -6.96 -6.54
C ARG A 31 -4.52 -8.46 -6.78
N ASN A 32 -5.60 -9.05 -7.24
CA ASN A 32 -5.58 -10.42 -7.77
C ASN A 32 -5.25 -10.44 -9.27
N ASP A 33 -5.27 -11.65 -9.85
CA ASP A 33 -5.07 -11.96 -11.25
C ASP A 33 -6.23 -11.52 -12.17
N VAL A 34 -7.29 -10.90 -11.61
CA VAL A 34 -8.38 -10.24 -12.35
C VAL A 34 -8.49 -8.74 -12.03
N LEU A 35 -7.43 -8.13 -11.47
CA LEU A 35 -7.33 -6.70 -11.13
C LEU A 35 -8.36 -6.18 -10.12
N GLU A 36 -9.04 -7.05 -9.38
CA GLU A 36 -9.84 -6.59 -8.26
C GLU A 36 -8.92 -6.03 -7.18
N VAL A 37 -9.25 -4.83 -6.72
CA VAL A 37 -8.64 -4.23 -5.55
C VAL A 37 -9.25 -4.90 -4.33
N LEU A 38 -8.48 -5.76 -3.68
CA LEU A 38 -8.93 -6.47 -2.48
C LEU A 38 -8.79 -5.61 -1.24
N GLU A 39 -7.79 -4.73 -1.24
CA GLU A 39 -7.53 -3.86 -0.10
C GLU A 39 -6.71 -2.65 -0.56
N ILE A 40 -7.22 -1.44 -0.28
CA ILE A 40 -6.43 -0.21 -0.29
C ILE A 40 -6.30 0.25 1.14
N LYS A 41 -5.07 0.35 1.64
CA LYS A 41 -4.80 0.88 2.99
C LYS A 41 -4.19 2.26 2.88
N GLN A 42 -4.72 3.18 3.67
CA GLN A 42 -4.15 4.50 3.89
C GLN A 42 -4.21 4.85 5.38
N ARG A 43 -3.09 5.33 5.95
CA ARG A 43 -3.02 5.73 7.36
C ARG A 43 -2.02 6.85 7.58
N LYS A 44 -2.32 7.77 8.50
CA LYS A 44 -1.34 8.72 9.06
C LYS A 44 -0.47 8.03 10.09
N ASP A 45 0.83 8.26 10.00
CA ASP A 45 1.80 7.84 11.01
C ASP A 45 2.13 9.06 11.87
N ALA A 46 1.31 9.29 12.89
CA ALA A 46 1.61 10.23 13.94
C ALA A 46 2.68 9.55 14.82
N GLY A 47 3.96 9.93 14.71
CA GLY A 47 5.11 9.35 15.42
C GLY A 47 5.06 9.44 16.96
N LYS A 48 3.93 9.05 17.57
CA LYS A 48 3.57 9.15 18.98
C LYS A 48 2.77 7.90 19.41
N CYS A 49 3.40 6.74 19.30
CA CYS A 49 3.04 5.60 20.15
C CYS A 49 3.96 5.63 21.37
N ARG A 50 3.38 5.92 22.55
CA ARG A 50 4.06 5.98 23.84
C ARG A 50 4.92 4.71 24.06
N GLY A 51 6.24 4.87 24.11
CA GLY A 51 7.15 3.88 24.68
C GLY A 51 7.84 2.91 23.71
N VAL A 52 7.53 2.92 22.42
CA VAL A 52 8.27 2.14 21.42
C VAL A 52 8.60 3.04 20.24
N LEU A 53 9.89 3.15 19.93
CA LEU A 53 10.44 3.76 18.71
C LEU A 53 9.87 3.02 17.49
N HIS A 54 8.63 3.32 17.13
CA HIS A 54 8.06 2.85 15.87
C HIS A 54 8.54 3.79 14.79
N HIS A 55 9.49 3.31 14.00
CA HIS A 55 9.90 3.89 12.72
C HIS A 55 8.66 4.11 11.85
N GLU A 56 8.68 5.11 10.96
CA GLU A 56 7.57 5.53 10.08
C GLU A 56 7.10 4.46 9.06
N LEU A 57 7.73 3.28 9.11
CA LEU A 57 7.44 2.07 8.32
C LEU A 57 7.00 0.90 9.20
N GLY A 58 7.04 1.06 10.53
CA GLY A 58 6.85 0.01 11.52
C GLY A 58 5.49 -0.64 11.42
N MET A 59 4.46 0.12 11.06
CA MET A 59 3.11 -0.40 10.84
C MET A 59 3.00 -1.23 9.55
N ILE A 60 3.63 -0.78 8.46
CA ILE A 60 3.72 -1.57 7.21
C ILE A 60 4.50 -2.86 7.48
N ILE A 61 5.59 -2.78 8.25
CA ILE A 61 6.38 -3.95 8.65
C ILE A 61 5.55 -4.90 9.53
N GLN A 62 4.74 -4.39 10.46
CA GLN A 62 3.84 -5.22 11.27
C GLN A 62 2.76 -5.91 10.42
N ASP A 63 2.17 -5.20 9.46
CA ASP A 63 1.20 -5.79 8.52
C ASP A 63 1.86 -6.88 7.68
N ILE A 64 3.09 -6.65 7.18
CA ILE A 64 3.86 -7.66 6.47
C ILE A 64 4.15 -8.86 7.38
N LYS A 65 4.59 -8.65 8.63
CA LYS A 65 4.84 -9.74 9.59
C LYS A 65 3.61 -10.60 9.81
N LYS A 66 2.43 -10.00 10.02
CA LYS A 66 1.16 -10.74 10.15
C LYS A 66 0.81 -11.54 8.90
N MET A 67 1.11 -11.01 7.71
CA MET A 67 0.91 -11.75 6.45
C MET A 67 1.90 -12.92 6.31
N LEU A 68 3.12 -12.79 6.83
CA LEU A 68 4.12 -13.86 6.83
C LEU A 68 3.83 -14.98 7.83
N GLU A 69 3.02 -14.71 8.87
CA GLU A 69 2.59 -15.71 9.86
C GLU A 69 1.46 -16.61 9.35
N ALA A 70 0.84 -16.27 8.21
CA ALA A 70 -0.20 -17.08 7.59
C ALA A 70 0.39 -18.23 6.75
N ASP A 71 -0.43 -19.25 6.48
CA ASP A 71 -0.05 -20.44 5.71
C ASP A 71 -0.05 -20.17 4.19
N TRP A 72 0.85 -19.29 3.74
CA TRP A 72 0.96 -18.85 2.33
C TRP A 72 2.37 -19.03 1.77
N ILE A 73 2.46 -19.21 0.45
CA ILE A 73 3.73 -19.06 -0.28
C ILE A 73 3.96 -17.58 -0.54
N VAL A 74 5.07 -17.03 -0.02
CA VAL A 74 5.40 -15.61 -0.14
C VAL A 74 6.62 -15.40 -1.04
N VAL A 75 6.48 -14.50 -2.02
CA VAL A 75 7.56 -14.14 -2.94
C VAL A 75 7.79 -12.63 -2.88
N PHE A 76 9.03 -12.22 -2.59
CA PHE A 76 9.43 -10.82 -2.61
C PHE A 76 9.93 -10.41 -3.99
N LEU A 77 9.35 -9.34 -4.54
CA LEU A 77 9.74 -8.78 -5.84
C LEU A 77 10.00 -7.28 -5.68
N HIS A 78 11.10 -6.80 -6.24
CA HIS A 78 11.35 -5.37 -6.33
C HIS A 78 10.55 -4.75 -7.49
N ALA A 79 9.83 -3.66 -7.21
CA ALA A 79 9.08 -2.90 -8.21
C ALA A 79 9.68 -1.50 -8.39
N LYS A 80 10.01 -1.13 -9.63
CA LYS A 80 10.41 0.25 -9.97
C LYS A 80 9.24 1.21 -9.69
N ARG A 81 9.53 2.48 -9.34
CA ARG A 81 8.49 3.50 -9.02
C ARG A 81 7.29 3.55 -9.97
N PRO A 82 7.45 3.53 -11.31
CA PRO A 82 6.29 3.57 -12.21
C PRO A 82 5.36 2.35 -12.08
N ALA A 83 5.89 1.19 -11.67
CA ALA A 83 5.11 -0.02 -11.39
C ALA A 83 4.45 0.00 -10.00
N ASN A 84 4.83 0.93 -9.13
CA ASN A 84 4.32 1.09 -7.77
C ASN A 84 3.46 2.37 -7.61
N ALA A 85 3.05 2.99 -8.72
CA ALA A 85 2.45 4.32 -8.73
C ALA A 85 1.15 4.43 -7.90
N VAL A 86 0.34 3.37 -7.86
CA VAL A 86 -0.90 3.33 -7.04
C VAL A 86 -0.57 3.38 -5.55
N ALA A 87 0.29 2.47 -5.06
CA ALA A 87 0.72 2.46 -3.66
C ALA A 87 1.39 3.78 -3.25
N HIS A 88 2.20 4.35 -4.15
CA HIS A 88 2.81 5.66 -3.96
C HIS A 88 1.79 6.80 -3.79
N GLY A 89 0.76 6.84 -4.64
CA GLY A 89 -0.31 7.83 -4.53
C GLY A 89 -1.10 7.69 -3.24
N LEU A 90 -1.39 6.45 -2.82
CA LEU A 90 -2.07 6.15 -1.56
C LEU A 90 -1.24 6.58 -0.35
N ALA A 91 0.07 6.33 -0.37
CA ALA A 91 0.97 6.76 0.70
C ALA A 91 0.98 8.29 0.84
N LYS A 92 1.04 9.02 -0.29
CA LYS A 92 0.94 10.48 -0.30
C LYS A 92 -0.36 11.00 0.27
N MET A 93 -1.48 10.36 -0.06
CA MET A 93 -2.77 10.69 0.54
C MET A 93 -2.70 10.45 2.06
N GLY A 94 -2.11 9.34 2.51
CA GLY A 94 -1.96 9.00 3.93
C GLY A 94 -1.23 10.07 4.72
N ALA A 95 -0.13 10.58 4.16
CA ALA A 95 0.65 11.65 4.77
C ALA A 95 -0.11 13.00 4.86
N GLN A 96 -1.25 13.14 4.18
CA GLN A 96 -2.10 14.34 4.17
C GLN A 96 -3.37 14.18 5.04
N MET A 97 -3.60 13.00 5.63
CA MET A 97 -4.77 12.80 6.48
C MET A 97 -4.64 13.62 7.77
N THR A 98 -5.76 14.20 8.22
CA THR A 98 -5.87 14.80 9.55
C THR A 98 -6.05 13.73 10.62
N ASP A 99 -6.81 12.68 10.26
CA ASP A 99 -7.24 11.61 11.17
C ASP A 99 -6.28 10.42 11.12
N ASP A 100 -6.10 9.75 12.26
CA ASP A 100 -5.14 8.64 12.40
C ASP A 100 -5.76 7.25 12.10
N TYR A 101 -6.97 7.23 11.54
CA TYR A 101 -7.70 6.01 11.21
C TYR A 101 -7.28 5.41 9.87
N LEU A 102 -7.31 4.08 9.81
CA LEU A 102 -7.11 3.31 8.60
C LEU A 102 -8.33 3.44 7.69
N LYS A 103 -8.12 3.80 6.42
CA LYS A 103 -9.18 3.84 5.40
C LYS A 103 -9.05 2.69 4.42
N TYR A 104 -10.16 2.03 4.16
CA TYR A 104 -10.34 0.98 3.16
C TYR A 104 -11.11 1.51 1.96
N TYR A 105 -10.70 1.10 0.76
CA TYR A 105 -11.41 1.42 -0.47
C TYR A 105 -11.63 0.16 -1.30
N TYR A 106 -12.86 -0.02 -1.79
CA TYR A 106 -13.23 -1.08 -2.75
C TYR A 106 -12.97 -0.65 -4.20
N TYR A 107 -12.88 0.66 -4.46
CA TYR A 107 -12.57 1.23 -5.77
C TYR A 107 -11.43 2.23 -5.63
N PRO A 108 -10.57 2.40 -6.66
CA PRO A 108 -9.47 3.37 -6.60
C PRO A 108 -10.00 4.77 -6.30
N PRO A 109 -9.52 5.45 -5.23
CA PRO A 109 -9.92 6.82 -4.97
C PRO A 109 -9.42 7.74 -6.10
N LYS A 110 -10.17 8.82 -6.36
CA LYS A 110 -9.91 9.75 -7.48
C LYS A 110 -8.43 10.12 -7.68
N PRO A 111 -7.62 10.42 -6.63
CA PRO A 111 -6.22 10.79 -6.80
C PRO A 111 -5.30 9.69 -7.36
N VAL A 112 -5.71 8.41 -7.29
CA VAL A 112 -4.92 7.27 -7.81
C VAL A 112 -5.61 6.52 -8.95
N ALA A 113 -6.81 6.96 -9.35
CA ALA A 113 -7.60 6.32 -10.41
C ALA A 113 -6.84 6.26 -11.74
N ASP A 114 -6.15 7.33 -12.14
CA ASP A 114 -5.37 7.36 -13.39
C ASP A 114 -4.16 6.42 -13.34
N ALA A 115 -3.52 6.31 -12.18
CA ALA A 115 -2.41 5.38 -11.99
C ALA A 115 -2.90 3.93 -12.07
N PHE A 116 -4.06 3.65 -11.50
CA PHE A 116 -4.71 2.35 -11.54
C PHE A 116 -5.19 1.97 -12.94
N ALA A 117 -5.78 2.92 -13.69
CA ALA A 117 -6.25 2.69 -15.05
C ALA A 117 -5.12 2.35 -16.05
N LYS A 118 -3.87 2.72 -15.71
CA LYS A 118 -2.66 2.40 -16.48
C LYS A 118 -2.07 1.03 -16.15
N ASP A 119 -2.60 0.33 -15.14
CA ASP A 119 -2.20 -1.04 -14.90
C ASP A 119 -2.68 -1.94 -16.05
N PRO A 120 -1.82 -2.83 -16.58
CA PRO A 120 -2.19 -3.71 -17.68
C PRO A 120 -3.37 -4.61 -17.30
N LYS A 121 -4.40 -4.62 -18.16
CA LYS A 121 -5.53 -5.55 -18.10
C LYS A 121 -5.18 -6.85 -18.80
N ARG A 122 -5.78 -7.96 -18.36
CA ARG A 122 -5.73 -9.21 -19.11
C ARG A 122 -6.50 -8.98 -20.41
N ASN A 123 -5.86 -9.22 -21.54
CA ASN A 123 -6.51 -9.20 -22.86
C ASN A 123 -7.56 -10.29 -22.95
#